data_AF-A0A539DMU5-F1
#
_entry.id   AF-A0A539DMU5-F1
#
_cell.length_a   1.000
_cell.length_b   1.000
_cell.length_c   1.000
_cell.angle_alpha   90.00
_cell.angle_beta   90.00
_cell.angle_gamma   90.00
#
_symmetry.space_group_name_H-M   'P 1'
#
loop_
_entity.id
_entity.type
_entity.pdbx_description
1 polymer ?
#
loop_
_entity_poly.entity_id
_entity_poly.type
_entity_poly.pdbx_seq_one_letter_code
_entity_poly.pdbx_strand_id
1 'polypeptide(L)'
;MTDKVIGEGLTFDDVLLVPDRSGVHPKDVKVATRLTREITLNIPIVSAAMDTVTDSELAIALAREGGIGVIHKNLSIERQGEEVDKVKRSESGMIVNPITLPPDAPLVRALELMEKFHISGVPITRADGVLVGILTNR
;
A
#
# COMPACT_ATOMS: atom_id res chain seq x y z
N MET A 1 -43.87 -9.45 -26.39
CA MET A 1 -43.30 -8.69 -25.26
C MET A 1 -42.27 -9.62 -24.64
N THR A 2 -40.99 -9.29 -24.75
CA THR A 2 -39.91 -10.10 -24.18
C THR A 2 -40.03 -10.06 -22.66
N ASP A 3 -40.04 -11.21 -22.01
CA ASP A 3 -40.21 -11.30 -20.55
C ASP A 3 -39.16 -10.45 -19.84
N LYS A 4 -39.61 -9.65 -18.88
CA LYS A 4 -38.80 -8.64 -18.17
C LYS A 4 -37.85 -9.27 -17.15
N VAL A 5 -38.05 -10.56 -16.83
CA VAL A 5 -37.26 -11.34 -15.87
C VAL A 5 -36.49 -12.41 -16.64
N ILE A 6 -35.17 -12.34 -16.56
CA ILE A 6 -34.22 -13.17 -17.32
C ILE A 6 -33.72 -14.41 -16.55
N GLY A 7 -34.02 -14.52 -15.25
CA GLY A 7 -33.64 -15.66 -14.43
C GLY A 7 -33.70 -15.37 -12.93
N GLU A 8 -33.27 -16.35 -12.14
CA GLU A 8 -33.15 -16.27 -10.68
C GLU A 8 -31.70 -15.90 -10.29
N GLY A 9 -31.55 -15.08 -9.25
CA GLY A 9 -30.25 -14.68 -8.70
C GLY A 9 -30.14 -15.15 -7.26
N LEU A 10 -28.97 -15.68 -6.88
CA LEU A 10 -28.68 -16.17 -5.54
C LEU A 10 -27.71 -15.21 -4.83
N THR A 11 -27.89 -15.02 -3.53
CA THR A 11 -26.97 -14.32 -2.62
C THR A 11 -26.21 -15.31 -1.72
N PHE A 12 -25.35 -14.79 -0.84
CA PHE A 12 -24.52 -15.62 0.05
C PHE A 12 -25.34 -16.52 0.99
N ASP A 13 -26.45 -16.01 1.52
CA ASP A 13 -27.29 -16.74 2.49
C ASP A 13 -28.18 -17.81 1.84
N ASP A 14 -28.28 -17.82 0.50
CA ASP A 14 -29.10 -18.80 -0.23
C ASP A 14 -28.37 -20.14 -0.45
N VAL A 15 -27.06 -20.20 -0.18
CA VAL A 15 -26.21 -21.33 -0.56
C VAL A 15 -25.28 -21.79 0.56
N LEU A 16 -24.93 -23.07 0.54
CA LEU A 16 -23.89 -23.66 1.40
C LEU A 16 -22.86 -24.40 0.54
N LEU A 17 -21.62 -24.43 1.01
CA LEU A 17 -20.59 -25.28 0.43
C LEU A 17 -20.81 -26.73 0.88
N VAL A 18 -20.92 -27.64 -0.08
CA VAL A 18 -21.02 -29.08 0.20
C VAL A 18 -19.63 -29.60 0.58
N PRO A 19 -19.45 -30.22 1.77
CA PRO A 19 -18.17 -30.78 2.15
C PRO A 19 -17.75 -31.95 1.24
N ASP A 20 -16.44 -32.10 1.02
CA ASP A 20 -15.86 -33.23 0.30
C ASP A 20 -14.56 -33.69 0.99
N ARG A 21 -14.06 -34.87 0.60
CA ARG A 21 -12.83 -35.45 1.14
C ARG A 21 -11.63 -34.55 0.85
N SER A 22 -11.01 -34.00 1.89
CA SER A 22 -9.78 -33.23 1.79
C SER A 22 -8.54 -34.08 2.10
N GLY A 23 -7.51 -33.96 1.26
CA GLY A 23 -6.15 -34.44 1.53
C GLY A 23 -5.20 -33.36 2.05
N VAL A 24 -5.68 -32.12 2.22
CA VAL A 24 -4.89 -30.97 2.65
C VAL A 24 -5.37 -30.47 4.01
N HIS A 25 -4.42 -30.16 4.90
CA HIS A 25 -4.73 -29.54 6.18
C HIS A 25 -4.90 -28.01 5.97
N PRO A 26 -5.85 -27.33 6.64
CA PRO A 26 -6.13 -25.90 6.40
C PRO A 26 -4.90 -24.98 6.42
N LYS A 27 -3.96 -25.23 7.34
CA LYS A 27 -2.69 -24.47 7.46
C LYS A 27 -1.77 -24.56 6.24
N ASP A 28 -1.93 -25.60 5.42
CA ASP A 28 -1.09 -25.88 4.26
C ASP A 28 -1.75 -25.43 2.93
N VAL A 29 -2.95 -24.83 3.02
CA VAL A 29 -3.68 -24.30 1.86
C VAL A 29 -3.01 -23.02 1.36
N LYS A 30 -2.77 -22.94 0.04
CA LYS A 30 -2.29 -21.72 -0.61
C LYS A 30 -3.46 -20.81 -0.93
N VAL A 31 -3.48 -19.62 -0.32
CA VAL A 31 -4.52 -18.60 -0.52
C VAL A 31 -4.10 -17.47 -1.47
N ALA A 32 -2.89 -17.55 -2.04
CA ALA A 32 -2.41 -16.58 -3.01
C ALA A 32 -3.31 -16.55 -4.26
N THR A 33 -3.57 -15.35 -4.78
CA THR A 33 -4.46 -15.14 -5.92
C THR A 33 -3.94 -14.05 -6.84
N ARG A 34 -4.43 -13.99 -8.08
CA ARG A 34 -4.09 -12.95 -9.06
C ARG A 34 -5.24 -11.96 -9.18
N LEU A 35 -4.98 -10.71 -8.84
CA LEU A 35 -5.95 -9.63 -9.03
C LEU A 35 -5.99 -9.19 -10.50
N THR A 36 -4.82 -9.14 -11.15
CA THR A 36 -4.68 -8.80 -12.57
C THR A 36 -3.70 -9.75 -13.25
N ARG A 37 -3.43 -9.53 -14.54
CA ARG A 37 -2.37 -10.25 -15.26
C ARG A 37 -0.98 -10.03 -14.65
N GLU A 38 -0.76 -8.91 -13.97
CA GLU A 38 0.56 -8.53 -13.45
C GLU A 38 0.61 -8.46 -11.91
N ILE A 39 -0.54 -8.39 -11.24
CA ILE A 39 -0.63 -8.21 -9.79
C ILE A 39 -1.07 -9.52 -9.13
N THR A 40 -0.20 -10.05 -8.28
CA THR A 40 -0.47 -11.22 -7.41
C THR A 40 -0.55 -10.76 -5.96
N LEU A 41 -1.52 -11.30 -5.22
CA LEU A 41 -1.72 -11.09 -3.79
C LEU A 41 -1.41 -12.38 -3.03
N ASN A 42 -0.89 -12.25 -1.82
CA ASN A 42 -0.64 -13.41 -0.95
C ASN A 42 -1.93 -13.91 -0.29
N ILE A 43 -2.92 -13.02 -0.10
CA ILE A 43 -4.26 -13.33 0.37
C ILE A 43 -5.32 -12.68 -0.54
N PRO A 44 -6.53 -13.25 -0.69
CA PRO A 44 -7.55 -12.73 -1.59
C PRO A 44 -8.38 -11.61 -0.92
N ILE A 45 -7.71 -10.63 -0.30
CA ILE A 45 -8.35 -9.53 0.42
C ILE A 45 -7.96 -8.19 -0.20
N VAL A 46 -8.99 -7.40 -0.53
CA VAL A 46 -8.89 -6.06 -1.09
C VAL A 46 -9.75 -5.12 -0.24
N SER A 47 -9.22 -3.97 0.17
CA SER A 47 -10.02 -2.98 0.90
C SER A 47 -10.87 -2.13 -0.05
N ALA A 48 -12.03 -1.67 0.44
CA ALA A 48 -12.91 -0.80 -0.30
C ALA A 48 -12.31 0.62 -0.46
N ALA A 49 -12.51 1.23 -1.62
CA ALA A 49 -12.07 2.60 -1.94
C ALA A 49 -12.99 3.67 -1.34
N MET A 50 -13.15 3.65 0.00
CA MET A 50 -14.05 4.51 0.76
C MET A 50 -13.26 5.36 1.77
N ASP A 51 -13.69 6.61 1.97
CA ASP A 51 -13.03 7.57 2.87
C ASP A 51 -13.04 7.15 4.34
N THR A 52 -14.04 6.41 4.76
CA THR A 52 -14.13 5.84 6.11
C THR A 52 -13.40 4.51 6.26
N VAL A 53 -12.79 4.00 5.19
CA VAL A 53 -12.16 2.68 5.17
C VAL A 53 -10.68 2.77 4.87
N THR A 54 -10.29 3.33 3.72
CA THR A 54 -8.92 3.17 3.21
C THR A 54 -8.20 4.48 2.93
N ASP A 55 -7.35 4.87 3.87
CA ASP A 55 -6.22 5.79 3.70
C ASP A 55 -4.88 5.03 3.65
N SER A 56 -3.74 5.75 3.62
CA SER A 56 -2.41 5.14 3.59
C SER A 56 -2.16 4.17 4.74
N GLU A 57 -2.68 4.44 5.94
CA GLU A 57 -2.49 3.59 7.12
C GLU A 57 -3.04 2.17 6.92
N LEU A 58 -4.31 2.04 6.53
CA LEU A 58 -4.91 0.73 6.23
C LEU A 58 -4.25 0.08 5.02
N ALA A 59 -3.93 0.85 3.97
CA ALA A 59 -3.29 0.32 2.79
C ALA A 59 -1.91 -0.29 3.10
N ILE A 60 -1.12 0.35 3.98
CA ILE A 60 0.17 -0.19 4.47
C ILE A 60 -0.07 -1.45 5.30
N ALA A 61 -0.99 -1.41 6.26
CA ALA A 61 -1.27 -2.55 7.14
C ALA A 61 -1.74 -3.77 6.33
N LEU A 62 -2.68 -3.59 5.41
CA LEU A 62 -3.20 -4.68 4.58
C LEU A 62 -2.14 -5.23 3.62
N ALA A 63 -1.28 -4.37 3.06
CA ALA A 63 -0.18 -4.82 2.21
C ALA A 63 0.83 -5.69 2.98
N ARG A 64 1.10 -5.38 4.25
CA ARG A 64 1.96 -6.20 5.14
C ARG A 64 1.37 -7.58 5.42
N GLU A 65 0.05 -7.67 5.57
CA GLU A 65 -0.68 -8.95 5.67
C GLU A 65 -0.78 -9.67 4.31
N GLY A 66 -0.32 -9.05 3.22
CA GLY A 66 -0.25 -9.64 1.89
C GLY A 66 -1.48 -9.40 0.99
N GLY A 67 -2.38 -8.50 1.40
CA GLY A 67 -3.51 -8.01 0.61
C GLY A 67 -3.15 -6.74 -0.17
N ILE A 68 -4.18 -5.99 -0.60
CA ILE A 68 -4.01 -4.70 -1.27
C ILE A 68 -5.07 -3.69 -0.85
N GLY A 69 -4.62 -2.48 -0.51
CA GLY A 69 -5.50 -1.36 -0.20
C GLY A 69 -5.77 -0.48 -1.42
N VAL A 70 -7.01 -0.01 -1.58
CA VAL A 70 -7.38 0.97 -2.61
C VAL A 70 -7.69 2.32 -1.96
N ILE A 71 -6.80 3.30 -2.15
CA ILE A 71 -7.00 4.65 -1.60
C ILE A 71 -8.25 5.28 -2.22
N HIS A 72 -9.13 5.81 -1.37
CA HIS A 72 -10.35 6.45 -1.80
C HIS A 72 -10.08 7.74 -2.61
N LYS A 73 -11.09 8.24 -3.32
CA LYS A 73 -10.99 9.44 -4.19
C LYS A 73 -11.61 10.71 -3.61
N ASN A 74 -12.04 10.68 -2.34
CA ASN A 74 -12.62 11.84 -1.66
C ASN A 74 -11.50 12.78 -1.13
N LEU A 75 -10.55 13.09 -2.00
CA LEU A 75 -9.34 13.87 -1.78
C LEU A 75 -9.07 14.69 -3.04
N SER A 76 -8.27 15.75 -2.94
CA SER A 76 -7.68 16.34 -4.15
C SER A 76 -6.70 15.35 -4.79
N ILE A 77 -6.39 15.56 -6.08
CA ILE A 77 -5.46 14.71 -6.82
C ILE A 77 -4.09 14.69 -6.12
N GLU A 78 -3.65 15.85 -5.64
CA GLU A 78 -2.37 16.01 -4.93
C GLU A 78 -2.36 15.21 -3.62
N ARG A 79 -3.44 15.31 -2.84
CA ARG A 79 -3.58 14.61 -1.56
C ARG A 79 -3.67 13.10 -1.73
N GLN A 80 -4.39 12.62 -2.74
CA GLN A 80 -4.40 11.19 -3.06
C GLN A 80 -3.00 10.71 -3.48
N GLY A 81 -2.26 11.52 -4.24
CA GLY A 81 -0.87 11.24 -4.59
C GLY A 81 0.05 11.15 -3.37
N GLU A 82 -0.11 12.04 -2.38
CA GLU A 82 0.62 11.98 -1.11
C GLU A 82 0.32 10.69 -0.33
N GLU A 83 -0.94 10.26 -0.26
CA GLU A 83 -1.31 8.99 0.40
C GLU A 83 -0.66 7.79 -0.30
N VAL A 84 -0.66 7.76 -1.63
CA VAL A 84 0.02 6.71 -2.40
C VAL A 84 1.54 6.73 -2.15
N ASP A 85 2.17 7.90 -2.15
CA ASP A 85 3.61 8.05 -1.90
C ASP A 85 4.01 7.52 -0.51
N LYS A 86 3.21 7.81 0.53
CA LYS A 86 3.40 7.24 1.88
C LYS A 86 3.39 5.71 1.87
N VAL A 87 2.43 5.08 1.19
CA VAL A 87 2.34 3.61 1.10
C VAL A 87 3.59 3.03 0.44
N LYS A 88 4.02 3.61 -0.70
CA LYS A 88 5.19 3.13 -1.46
C LYS A 88 6.51 3.29 -0.69
N ARG A 89 6.62 4.31 0.17
CA ARG A 89 7.82 4.53 1.00
C ARG A 89 7.89 3.63 2.24
N SER A 90 6.79 3.01 2.67
CA SER A 90 6.73 2.33 3.98
C SER A 90 7.68 1.12 4.13
N GLU A 91 8.06 0.45 3.02
CA GLU A 91 8.95 -0.73 3.04
C GLU A 91 9.99 -0.74 1.91
N SER A 92 10.27 0.41 1.29
CA SER A 92 11.31 0.49 0.27
C SER A 92 12.70 0.36 0.93
N GLY A 93 13.26 -0.85 0.99
CA GLY A 93 14.64 -1.11 1.40
C GLY A 93 15.70 -0.43 0.53
N MET A 94 15.30 0.13 -0.61
CA MET A 94 16.07 1.05 -1.45
C MET A 94 15.14 2.17 -1.92
N ILE A 95 15.36 3.41 -1.48
CA ILE A 95 14.56 4.57 -1.90
C ILE A 95 15.07 5.03 -3.27
N VAL A 96 14.24 4.93 -4.31
CA VAL A 96 14.51 5.54 -5.63
C VAL A 96 14.28 7.05 -5.49
N ASN A 97 15.30 7.87 -5.79
CA ASN A 97 15.33 9.32 -5.53
C ASN A 97 15.15 9.67 -4.04
N PRO A 98 16.17 9.42 -3.20
CA PRO A 98 16.13 9.84 -1.81
C PRO A 98 16.01 11.36 -1.72
N ILE A 99 15.31 11.81 -0.68
CA ILE A 99 15.32 13.22 -0.32
C ILE A 99 16.71 13.53 0.24
N THR A 100 17.42 14.47 -0.38
CA THR A 100 18.77 14.85 0.05
C THR A 100 18.82 16.31 0.48
N LEU A 101 19.86 16.66 1.23
CA LEU A 101 20.16 18.05 1.60
C LEU A 101 21.59 18.43 1.18
N PRO A 102 21.84 19.71 0.85
CA PRO A 102 23.19 20.17 0.62
C PRO A 102 23.93 20.38 1.95
N PRO A 103 25.28 20.38 1.95
CA PRO A 103 26.10 20.41 3.17
C PRO A 103 25.96 21.70 3.99
N ASP A 104 25.54 22.78 3.34
CA ASP A 104 25.33 24.12 3.90
C ASP A 104 23.88 24.35 4.37
N ALA A 105 22.98 23.38 4.19
CA ALA A 105 21.61 23.49 4.67
C ALA A 105 21.56 23.59 6.22
N PRO A 106 20.70 24.45 6.76
CA PRO A 106 20.55 24.58 8.20
C PRO A 106 19.90 23.33 8.81
N LEU A 107 20.33 22.97 10.02
CA LEU A 107 19.86 21.76 10.72
C LEU A 107 18.34 21.70 10.89
N VAL A 108 17.69 22.85 11.10
CA VAL A 108 16.22 22.95 11.18
C VAL A 108 15.53 22.34 9.97
N ARG A 109 16.12 22.50 8.77
CA ARG A 109 15.55 21.98 7.54
C ARG A 109 15.61 20.46 7.47
N ALA A 110 16.66 19.87 8.03
CA ALA A 110 16.76 18.42 8.13
C ALA A 110 15.72 17.85 9.10
N LEU A 111 15.53 18.50 10.26
CA LEU A 111 14.52 18.11 11.24
C LEU A 111 13.11 18.17 10.65
N GLU A 112 12.77 19.24 9.93
CA GLU A 112 11.49 19.38 9.23
C GLU A 112 11.25 18.25 8.22
N LEU A 113 12.29 17.84 7.47
CA LEU A 113 12.18 16.74 6.51
C LEU A 113 12.00 15.38 7.22
N MET A 114 12.76 15.14 8.29
CA MET A 114 12.67 13.90 9.07
C MET A 114 11.30 13.74 9.70
N GLU A 115 10.72 14.82 10.23
CA GLU A 115 9.37 14.85 10.78
C GLU A 115 8.31 14.66 9.68
N LYS A 116 8.39 15.43 8.60
CA LYS A 116 7.41 15.40 7.50
C LYS A 116 7.33 14.04 6.80
N PHE A 117 8.47 13.40 6.59
CA PHE A 117 8.55 12.14 5.85
C PHE A 117 8.73 10.91 6.74
N HIS A 118 8.74 11.10 8.06
CA HIS A 118 8.95 10.04 9.06
C HIS A 118 10.19 9.17 8.77
N ILE A 119 11.29 9.81 8.38
CA ILE A 119 12.57 9.15 8.06
C ILE A 119 13.61 9.41 9.16
N SER A 120 14.43 8.40 9.45
CA SER A 120 15.45 8.44 10.51
C SER A 120 16.83 8.93 10.05
N GLY A 121 17.00 9.17 8.75
CA GLY A 121 18.24 9.68 8.18
C GLY A 121 18.04 10.39 6.85
N VAL A 122 18.86 11.41 6.59
CA VAL A 122 18.85 12.24 5.39
C VAL A 122 20.24 12.21 4.73
N PRO A 123 20.38 11.70 3.50
CA PRO A 123 21.62 11.77 2.75
C PRO A 123 22.01 13.22 2.45
N ILE A 124 23.29 13.54 2.63
CA ILE A 124 23.85 14.86 2.32
C ILE A 124 24.61 14.77 1.00
N THR A 125 24.19 15.55 0.01
CA THR A 125 24.73 15.51 -1.36
C THR A 125 25.17 16.89 -1.82
N ARG A 126 26.24 16.97 -2.61
CA ARG A 126 26.61 18.19 -3.34
C ARG A 126 25.69 18.42 -4.53
N ALA A 127 25.80 19.61 -5.15
CA ALA A 127 24.99 20.00 -6.31
C ALA A 127 25.17 19.10 -7.55
N ASP A 128 26.30 18.39 -7.64
CA ASP A 128 26.60 17.39 -8.67
C ASP A 128 26.02 15.99 -8.37
N GLY A 129 25.27 15.85 -7.27
CA GLY A 129 24.66 14.58 -6.84
C GLY A 129 25.61 13.67 -6.06
N VAL A 130 26.86 14.09 -5.79
CA VAL A 130 27.82 13.28 -5.04
C VAL A 130 27.44 13.23 -3.56
N LEU A 131 27.28 12.01 -3.03
CA LEU A 131 27.05 11.76 -1.60
C LEU A 131 28.31 12.12 -0.81
N VAL A 132 28.15 13.00 0.18
CA VAL A 132 29.23 13.43 1.08
C VAL A 132 29.00 13.01 2.53
N GLY A 133 27.80 12.54 2.87
CA GLY A 133 27.52 12.03 4.20
C GLY A 133 26.06 11.65 4.41
N ILE A 134 25.72 11.31 5.65
CA ILE A 134 24.36 11.05 6.09
C ILE A 134 24.15 11.72 7.45
N LEU A 135 23.07 12.46 7.59
CA LEU A 135 22.61 12.96 8.87
C LEU A 135 21.59 11.96 9.44
N THR A 136 21.72 11.59 10.71
CA THR A 136 20.79 10.66 11.36
C THR A 136 20.26 11.25 12.66
N ASN A 137 19.28 10.62 13.30
CA ASN A 137 18.76 11.03 14.62
C ASN A 137 19.77 10.95 15.78
N ARG A 138 21.04 10.59 15.52
CA ARG A 138 22.09 10.40 16.53
C ARG A 138 23.11 11.53 16.49
#